data_AF-A0A815MSI6-F1
#
_entry.id   AF-A0A815MSI6-F1
#
_cell.length_a   1.000
_cell.length_b   1.000
_cell.length_c   1.000
_cell.angle_alpha   90.00
_cell.angle_beta   90.00
_cell.angle_gamma   90.00
#
_symmetry.space_group_name_H-M   'P 1'
#
loop_
_entity.id
_entity.type
_entity.pdbx_description
1 polymer ?
#
loop_
_entity_poly.entity_id
_entity_poly.type
_entity_poly.pdbx_seq_one_letter_code
_entity_poly.pdbx_strand_id
1 'polypeptide(L)'
;MLALKLGPALACGNVVILKPAEETPLTALYCAALIKEAGFPPGVVNIVPGDGPNCGNAIVVHDHIDKVSFTGSVEVGKKIQEGAAKSNLKRVTLELGGKSPLIICEDADVDFAVYVAHEAIFHNAAQNCIAASRTFVHAKIYDEFIKKSVALAKKRIVGDPFDANTQQGPQINKDQFQKILNYVELGKKAGAKLECGGEKINDKGYFIKPTVFSSVTDDMKIAREEIFGPVMCVLKFDSYDEVIERANATNFGLVAGVITKDLTRALKFVQELQAGSVWVNTYAAMKFQAPFGGFKQSGIGRELGKYGLEPYYEITTMVLHLYIDWLSQPCRAVAILLMENNIEHQVHEISIMKGETQSAEYKQVNPAGKVPSIVDDDFHLGESHTIMRYICASRKIPDHYFPNDIKQRARVDYWLDWHHMNLRHGSVRLIRANIFAPIRKYSQQTIDELRKEGNDVLKSSLSFMEEVLSKNNYIAGGNQFS
;
A
#
# COMPACT_ATOMS: atom_id res chain seq x y z
N MET A 1 9.99 -7.29 -15.47
CA MET A 1 9.22 -6.03 -15.38
C MET A 1 7.78 -6.18 -15.88
N LEU A 2 7.53 -6.65 -17.10
CA LEU A 2 6.17 -6.80 -17.68
C LEU A 2 5.16 -7.49 -16.75
N ALA A 3 5.52 -8.63 -16.17
CA ALA A 3 4.66 -9.40 -15.26
C ALA A 3 4.24 -8.62 -13.99
N LEU A 4 5.07 -7.67 -13.52
CA LEU A 4 4.79 -6.85 -12.33
C LEU A 4 3.58 -5.93 -12.54
N LYS A 5 3.31 -5.54 -13.79
CA LYS A 5 2.19 -4.67 -14.14
C LYS A 5 0.98 -5.47 -14.64
N LEU A 6 1.20 -6.46 -15.52
CA LEU A 6 0.12 -7.30 -16.04
C LEU A 6 -0.57 -8.11 -14.95
N GLY A 7 0.21 -8.76 -14.07
CA GLY A 7 -0.31 -9.63 -13.02
C GLY A 7 -1.39 -8.98 -12.14
N PRO A 8 -1.08 -7.88 -11.42
CA PRO A 8 -2.06 -7.22 -10.56
C PRO A 8 -3.23 -6.60 -11.35
N ALA A 9 -2.97 -6.02 -12.52
CA ALA A 9 -4.04 -5.44 -13.34
C ALA A 9 -5.08 -6.48 -13.76
N LEU A 10 -4.62 -7.61 -14.30
CA LEU A 10 -5.49 -8.71 -14.73
C LEU A 10 -6.17 -9.41 -13.56
N ALA A 11 -5.47 -9.59 -12.43
CA ALA A 11 -6.06 -10.17 -11.22
C ALA A 11 -7.21 -9.32 -10.65
N CYS A 12 -7.16 -7.99 -10.84
CA CYS A 12 -8.23 -7.07 -10.47
C CYS A 12 -9.31 -6.90 -11.55
N GLY A 13 -9.24 -7.64 -12.66
CA GLY A 13 -10.25 -7.62 -13.72
C GLY A 13 -10.09 -6.48 -14.74
N ASN A 14 -8.92 -5.83 -14.81
CA ASN A 14 -8.68 -4.74 -15.76
C ASN A 14 -8.30 -5.29 -17.14
N VAL A 15 -8.65 -4.54 -18.18
CA VAL A 15 -8.08 -4.70 -19.52
C VAL A 15 -6.82 -3.86 -19.66
N VAL A 16 -5.83 -4.33 -20.40
CA VAL A 16 -4.51 -3.71 -20.42
C VAL A 16 -4.05 -3.41 -21.85
N ILE A 17 -3.51 -2.21 -22.04
CA ILE A 17 -2.69 -1.82 -23.17
C ILE A 17 -1.25 -1.67 -22.67
N LEU A 18 -0.34 -2.49 -23.18
CA LEU A 18 1.06 -2.49 -22.81
C LEU A 18 1.91 -2.01 -23.99
N LYS A 19 2.63 -0.90 -23.78
CA LYS A 19 3.67 -0.42 -24.69
C LYS A 19 5.06 -0.76 -24.11
N PRO A 20 5.79 -1.77 -24.62
CA PRO A 20 7.13 -2.11 -24.16
C PRO A 20 8.16 -1.07 -24.63
N ALA A 21 9.32 -1.01 -23.97
CA ALA A 21 10.43 -0.16 -24.45
C ALA A 21 10.87 -0.55 -25.89
N GLU A 22 11.30 0.44 -26.65
CA GLU A 22 11.68 0.33 -28.07
C GLU A 22 12.84 -0.66 -28.27
N GLU A 23 13.74 -0.73 -27.29
CA GLU A 23 14.90 -1.62 -27.32
C GLU A 23 14.56 -3.07 -26.97
N THR A 24 13.39 -3.34 -26.35
CA THR A 24 13.06 -4.68 -25.82
C THR A 24 11.64 -5.19 -26.16
N PRO A 25 11.14 -5.03 -27.40
CA PRO A 25 9.77 -5.42 -27.74
C PRO A 25 9.57 -6.94 -27.83
N LEU A 26 10.62 -7.69 -28.17
CA LEU A 26 10.50 -9.12 -28.52
C LEU A 26 9.99 -9.98 -27.37
N THR A 27 10.44 -9.71 -26.13
CA THR A 27 9.98 -10.44 -24.95
C THR A 27 8.50 -10.18 -24.65
N ALA A 28 8.03 -8.95 -24.88
CA ALA A 28 6.63 -8.60 -24.74
C ALA A 28 5.77 -9.27 -25.82
N LEU A 29 6.24 -9.29 -27.08
CA LEU A 29 5.54 -9.97 -28.17
C LEU A 29 5.48 -11.49 -27.97
N TYR A 30 6.55 -12.11 -27.47
CA TYR A 30 6.52 -13.52 -27.10
C TYR A 30 5.51 -13.78 -25.96
N CYS A 31 5.46 -12.88 -24.97
CA CYS A 31 4.44 -12.94 -23.92
C CYS A 31 3.01 -12.82 -24.48
N ALA A 32 2.77 -12.01 -25.53
CA ALA A 32 1.47 -11.95 -26.20
C ALA A 32 1.03 -13.31 -26.76
N ALA A 33 1.97 -14.08 -27.34
CA ALA A 33 1.69 -15.43 -27.83
C ALA A 33 1.27 -16.37 -26.69
N LEU A 34 1.98 -16.31 -25.55
CA LEU A 34 1.64 -17.09 -24.36
C LEU A 34 0.29 -16.69 -23.74
N ILE A 35 -0.05 -15.39 -23.75
CA ILE A 35 -1.35 -14.90 -23.26
C ILE A 35 -2.49 -15.41 -24.14
N LYS A 36 -2.28 -15.44 -25.46
CA LYS A 36 -3.24 -16.04 -26.39
C LYS A 36 -3.39 -17.55 -26.15
N GLU A 37 -2.29 -18.26 -25.95
CA GLU A 37 -2.29 -19.69 -25.62
C GLU A 37 -3.01 -19.99 -24.30
N ALA A 38 -2.83 -19.12 -23.29
CA ALA A 38 -3.52 -19.23 -22.01
C ALA A 38 -5.04 -18.96 -22.07
N GLY A 39 -5.57 -18.52 -23.23
CA GLY A 39 -7.01 -18.41 -23.46
C GLY A 39 -7.66 -17.11 -22.95
N PHE A 40 -6.88 -16.03 -22.77
CA PHE A 40 -7.46 -14.73 -22.44
C PHE A 40 -8.40 -14.24 -23.57
N PRO A 41 -9.59 -13.68 -23.25
CA PRO A 41 -10.48 -13.15 -24.27
C PRO A 41 -9.83 -12.05 -25.13
N PRO A 42 -10.16 -11.95 -26.44
CA PRO A 42 -9.66 -10.88 -27.30
C PRO A 42 -9.93 -9.49 -26.69
N GLY A 43 -8.93 -8.62 -26.73
CA GLY A 43 -9.01 -7.25 -26.21
C GLY A 43 -8.66 -7.09 -24.73
N VAL A 44 -8.54 -8.18 -23.95
CA VAL A 44 -8.17 -8.09 -22.52
C VAL A 44 -6.70 -7.68 -22.34
N VAL A 45 -5.79 -8.19 -23.18
CA VAL A 45 -4.39 -7.74 -23.22
C VAL A 45 -4.03 -7.36 -24.64
N ASN A 46 -3.52 -6.14 -24.80
CA ASN A 46 -3.08 -5.58 -26.08
C ASN A 46 -1.63 -5.14 -25.92
N ILE A 47 -0.71 -5.71 -26.70
CA ILE A 47 0.71 -5.34 -26.65
C ILE A 47 1.05 -4.57 -27.92
N VAL A 48 1.44 -3.31 -27.77
CA VAL A 48 1.65 -2.37 -28.88
C VAL A 48 3.06 -1.80 -28.81
N PRO A 49 4.04 -2.41 -29.49
CA PRO A 49 5.35 -1.81 -29.69
C PRO A 49 5.22 -0.51 -30.50
N GLY A 50 5.97 0.50 -30.09
CA GLY A 50 5.98 1.82 -30.71
C GLY A 50 6.92 2.73 -29.94
N ASP A 51 7.11 3.98 -30.38
CA ASP A 51 7.97 4.94 -29.67
C ASP A 51 7.27 5.58 -28.45
N GLY A 52 8.02 6.25 -27.60
CA GLY A 52 7.49 6.97 -26.44
C GLY A 52 6.67 8.20 -26.84
N PRO A 53 7.20 9.12 -27.67
CA PRO A 53 6.54 10.37 -28.01
C PRO A 53 5.20 10.23 -28.75
N ASN A 54 5.02 9.20 -29.60
CA ASN A 54 3.77 8.99 -30.32
C ASN A 54 2.93 7.91 -29.64
N CYS A 55 3.43 6.67 -29.55
CA CYS A 55 2.63 5.55 -29.03
C CYS A 55 2.42 5.64 -27.52
N GLY A 56 3.49 5.94 -26.76
CA GLY A 56 3.40 6.13 -25.31
C GLY A 56 2.53 7.33 -24.92
N ASN A 57 2.74 8.48 -25.56
CA ASN A 57 1.96 9.69 -25.28
C ASN A 57 0.47 9.50 -25.59
N ALA A 58 0.14 8.79 -26.68
CA ALA A 58 -1.25 8.46 -27.01
C ALA A 58 -1.96 7.73 -25.85
N ILE A 59 -1.29 6.76 -25.21
CA ILE A 59 -1.82 6.07 -24.02
C ILE A 59 -2.01 7.04 -22.85
N VAL A 60 -1.05 7.93 -22.63
CA VAL A 60 -1.09 8.87 -21.49
C VAL A 60 -2.25 9.85 -21.60
N VAL A 61 -2.53 10.38 -22.78
CA VAL A 61 -3.53 11.44 -22.97
C VAL A 61 -4.91 10.91 -23.38
N HIS A 62 -5.07 9.61 -23.61
CA HIS A 62 -6.36 9.02 -24.00
C HIS A 62 -7.40 9.14 -22.87
N ASP A 63 -8.59 9.64 -23.17
CA ASP A 63 -9.63 9.91 -22.16
C ASP A 63 -10.29 8.64 -21.61
N HIS A 64 -10.26 7.54 -22.37
CA HIS A 64 -10.84 6.25 -21.94
C HIS A 64 -9.83 5.33 -21.24
N ILE A 65 -8.69 5.84 -20.81
CA ILE A 65 -7.74 5.09 -20.00
C ILE A 65 -7.87 5.56 -18.55
N ASP A 66 -8.24 4.67 -17.64
CA ASP A 66 -8.49 5.02 -16.24
C ASP A 66 -7.20 5.18 -15.42
N LYS A 67 -6.12 4.52 -15.88
CA LYS A 67 -4.85 4.44 -15.16
C LYS A 67 -3.65 4.20 -16.07
N VAL A 68 -2.53 4.81 -15.71
CA VAL A 68 -1.20 4.51 -16.25
C VAL A 68 -0.27 3.99 -15.15
N SER A 69 0.50 2.94 -15.47
CA SER A 69 1.63 2.48 -14.64
C SER A 69 2.90 2.52 -15.48
N PHE A 70 3.90 3.29 -15.03
CA PHE A 70 5.13 3.55 -15.76
C PHE A 70 6.35 3.25 -14.90
N THR A 71 7.36 2.65 -15.53
CA THR A 71 8.69 2.46 -14.97
C THR A 71 9.70 2.99 -15.98
N GLY A 72 10.58 3.91 -15.55
CA GLY A 72 11.53 4.56 -16.46
C GLY A 72 12.17 5.80 -15.83
N SER A 73 12.51 6.81 -16.64
CA SER A 73 13.22 7.98 -16.14
C SER A 73 12.31 9.00 -15.46
N VAL A 74 12.87 9.77 -14.52
CA VAL A 74 12.18 10.88 -13.84
C VAL A 74 11.60 11.89 -14.84
N GLU A 75 12.35 12.23 -15.89
CA GLU A 75 11.91 13.19 -16.91
C GLU A 75 10.62 12.72 -17.62
N VAL A 76 10.57 11.45 -18.01
CA VAL A 76 9.38 10.89 -18.67
C VAL A 76 8.24 10.72 -17.67
N GLY A 77 8.53 10.31 -16.43
CA GLY A 77 7.53 10.22 -15.37
C GLY A 77 6.78 11.55 -15.12
N LYS A 78 7.50 12.67 -15.12
CA LYS A 78 6.90 14.01 -15.02
C LYS A 78 5.97 14.32 -16.19
N LYS A 79 6.40 14.05 -17.43
CA LYS A 79 5.56 14.22 -18.63
C LYS A 79 4.29 13.37 -18.58
N ILE A 80 4.39 12.14 -18.07
CA ILE A 80 3.24 11.25 -17.89
C ILE A 80 2.25 11.83 -16.88
N GLN A 81 2.74 12.32 -15.75
CA GLN A 81 1.89 12.93 -14.74
C GLN A 81 1.22 14.22 -15.24
N GLU A 82 1.93 15.05 -16.01
CA GLU A 82 1.35 16.22 -16.69
C GLU A 82 0.27 15.81 -17.70
N GLY A 83 0.51 14.79 -18.52
CA GLY A 83 -0.45 14.31 -19.50
C GLY A 83 -1.70 13.71 -18.86
N ALA A 84 -1.54 12.97 -17.76
CA ALA A 84 -2.67 12.49 -16.96
C ALA A 84 -3.49 13.64 -16.37
N ALA A 85 -2.82 14.68 -15.85
CA ALA A 85 -3.47 15.86 -15.29
C ALA A 85 -4.23 16.68 -16.37
N LYS A 86 -3.67 16.79 -17.58
CA LYS A 86 -4.26 17.55 -18.70
C LYS A 86 -5.41 16.84 -19.41
N SER A 87 -5.55 15.52 -19.25
CA SER A 87 -6.59 14.72 -19.88
C SER A 87 -7.76 14.50 -18.93
N ASN A 88 -7.82 13.35 -18.26
CA ASN A 88 -8.98 12.89 -17.49
C ASN A 88 -8.66 12.67 -15.99
N LEU A 89 -7.55 13.23 -15.48
CA LEU A 89 -7.07 13.04 -14.11
C LEU A 89 -6.84 11.56 -13.73
N LYS A 90 -6.54 10.69 -14.72
CA LYS A 90 -6.24 9.27 -14.52
C LYS A 90 -5.15 9.05 -13.48
N ARG A 91 -5.26 7.94 -12.73
CA ARG A 91 -4.25 7.56 -11.73
C ARG A 91 -2.92 7.22 -12.41
N VAL A 92 -1.82 7.62 -11.77
CA VAL A 92 -0.47 7.26 -12.20
C VAL A 92 0.25 6.48 -11.10
N THR A 93 0.89 5.38 -11.47
CA THR A 93 1.93 4.73 -10.63
C THR A 93 3.25 4.89 -11.35
N LEU A 94 4.24 5.44 -10.66
CA LEU A 94 5.53 5.80 -11.22
C LEU A 94 6.64 5.13 -10.41
N GLU A 95 7.54 4.41 -11.06
CA GLU A 95 8.80 3.93 -10.50
C GLU A 95 9.95 4.49 -11.36
N LEU A 96 10.72 5.41 -10.79
CA LEU A 96 11.51 6.38 -11.57
C LEU A 96 13.02 6.29 -11.32
N GLY A 97 13.52 5.14 -10.86
CA GLY A 97 14.95 4.94 -10.64
C GLY A 97 15.46 5.50 -9.33
N GLY A 98 16.78 5.49 -9.16
CA GLY A 98 17.39 5.74 -7.86
C GLY A 98 18.86 6.17 -7.87
N LYS A 99 19.28 6.70 -6.73
CA LYS A 99 20.69 6.89 -6.36
C LYS A 99 20.98 6.24 -5.02
N SER A 100 20.73 4.94 -4.98
CA SER A 100 20.60 4.16 -3.75
C SER A 100 21.90 4.10 -2.95
N PRO A 101 21.86 4.46 -1.66
CA PRO A 101 22.99 4.33 -0.77
C PRO A 101 23.14 2.88 -0.26
N LEU A 102 24.38 2.43 -0.14
CA LEU A 102 24.78 1.26 0.65
C LEU A 102 25.81 1.73 1.69
N ILE A 103 25.44 1.71 2.97
CA ILE A 103 26.30 2.13 4.08
C ILE A 103 27.01 0.91 4.64
N ILE A 104 28.34 0.99 4.78
CA ILE A 104 29.18 -0.07 5.30
C ILE A 104 29.89 0.47 6.55
N CYS A 105 29.45 -0.03 7.70
CA CYS A 105 29.95 0.40 9.01
C CYS A 105 31.28 -0.24 9.38
N GLU A 106 31.97 0.32 10.35
CA GLU A 106 33.30 -0.08 10.81
C GLU A 106 33.38 -1.50 11.39
N ASP A 107 32.25 -2.06 11.82
CA ASP A 107 32.12 -3.40 12.39
C ASP A 107 31.77 -4.47 11.33
N ALA A 108 31.57 -4.06 10.08
CA ALA A 108 31.30 -4.95 8.97
C ALA A 108 32.50 -5.87 8.69
N ASP A 109 32.21 -7.11 8.29
CA ASP A 109 33.21 -7.96 7.63
C ASP A 109 33.49 -7.36 6.24
N VAL A 110 34.74 -6.95 6.00
CA VAL A 110 35.10 -6.22 4.77
C VAL A 110 34.96 -7.11 3.53
N ASP A 111 35.27 -8.40 3.62
CA ASP A 111 35.15 -9.31 2.47
C ASP A 111 33.67 -9.52 2.10
N PHE A 112 32.82 -9.73 3.10
CA PHE A 112 31.37 -9.81 2.89
C PHE A 112 30.81 -8.49 2.35
N ALA A 113 31.22 -7.35 2.91
CA ALA A 113 30.74 -6.04 2.49
C ALA A 113 31.14 -5.71 1.04
N VAL A 114 32.37 -6.06 0.63
CA VAL A 114 32.82 -5.93 -0.76
C VAL A 114 32.00 -6.81 -1.69
N TYR A 115 31.77 -8.08 -1.31
CA TYR A 115 30.92 -8.98 -2.09
C TYR A 115 29.51 -8.42 -2.30
N VAL A 116 28.85 -8.00 -1.21
CA VAL A 116 27.50 -7.42 -1.29
C VAL A 116 27.48 -6.15 -2.14
N ALA A 117 28.45 -5.24 -1.96
CA ALA A 117 28.51 -4.01 -2.75
C ALA A 117 28.70 -4.29 -4.25
N HIS A 118 29.49 -5.30 -4.62
CA HIS A 118 29.72 -5.69 -6.02
C HIS A 118 28.48 -6.29 -6.66
N GLU A 119 27.80 -7.21 -5.99
CA GLU A 119 26.54 -7.77 -6.47
C GLU A 119 25.46 -6.69 -6.58
N ALA A 120 25.45 -5.74 -5.64
CA ALA A 120 24.50 -4.65 -5.62
C ALA A 120 24.68 -3.62 -6.76
N ILE A 121 25.90 -3.40 -7.26
CA ILE A 121 26.15 -2.41 -8.32
C ILE A 121 26.39 -3.04 -9.69
N PHE A 122 27.09 -4.15 -9.81
CA PHE A 122 27.51 -4.66 -11.12
C PHE A 122 26.52 -5.67 -11.74
N HIS A 123 25.53 -6.16 -10.99
CA HIS A 123 24.48 -7.03 -11.55
C HIS A 123 23.75 -6.35 -12.72
N ASN A 124 23.46 -7.10 -13.79
CA ASN A 124 22.88 -6.58 -15.05
C ASN A 124 23.65 -5.39 -15.65
N ALA A 125 24.98 -5.38 -15.48
CA ALA A 125 25.85 -4.26 -15.83
C ALA A 125 25.36 -2.91 -15.26
N ALA A 126 24.75 -2.95 -14.06
CA ALA A 126 24.15 -1.84 -13.33
C ALA A 126 22.98 -1.12 -14.01
N GLN A 127 22.38 -1.72 -15.03
CA GLN A 127 21.15 -1.21 -15.65
C GLN A 127 19.96 -1.66 -14.79
N ASN A 128 19.91 -1.16 -13.56
CA ASN A 128 18.96 -1.56 -12.53
C ASN A 128 18.61 -0.36 -11.63
N CYS A 129 17.32 -0.10 -11.43
CA CYS A 129 16.83 1.03 -10.63
C CYS A 129 17.27 0.96 -9.16
N ILE A 130 17.50 -0.27 -8.64
CA ILE A 130 17.91 -0.49 -7.26
C ILE A 130 19.43 -0.55 -7.06
N ALA A 131 20.27 -0.26 -8.06
CA ALA A 131 21.71 -0.46 -7.95
C ALA A 131 22.34 0.42 -6.86
N ALA A 132 23.25 -0.16 -6.05
CA ALA A 132 23.97 0.54 -4.97
C ALA A 132 25.04 1.51 -5.49
N SER A 133 24.61 2.54 -6.20
CA SER A 133 25.51 3.45 -6.92
C SER A 133 26.25 4.43 -6.03
N ARG A 134 25.80 4.66 -4.79
CA ARG A 134 26.55 5.34 -3.72
C ARG A 134 26.92 4.35 -2.63
N THR A 135 28.17 3.95 -2.56
CA THR A 135 28.66 3.09 -1.48
C THR A 135 29.37 3.95 -0.45
N PHE A 136 28.77 4.12 0.73
CA PHE A 136 29.37 4.85 1.85
C PHE A 136 30.14 3.87 2.72
N VAL A 137 31.42 4.13 2.98
CA VAL A 137 32.29 3.22 3.74
C VAL A 137 32.93 3.98 4.89
N HIS A 138 32.85 3.42 6.10
CA HIS A 138 33.38 4.03 7.30
C HIS A 138 34.91 4.18 7.19
N ALA A 139 35.46 5.32 7.61
CA ALA A 139 36.86 5.68 7.47
C ALA A 139 37.85 4.59 7.93
N LYS A 140 37.59 3.97 9.09
CA LYS A 140 38.37 2.85 9.67
C LYS A 140 38.62 1.66 8.72
N ILE A 141 37.72 1.37 7.79
CA ILE A 141 37.82 0.22 6.87
C ILE A 141 37.89 0.64 5.40
N TYR A 142 37.95 1.95 5.12
CA TYR A 142 37.85 2.52 3.78
C TYR A 142 38.95 1.99 2.85
N ASP A 143 40.22 2.08 3.26
CA ASP A 143 41.35 1.72 2.42
C ASP A 143 41.38 0.21 2.11
N GLU A 144 41.05 -0.62 3.10
CA GLU A 144 40.94 -2.07 2.91
C GLU A 144 39.80 -2.41 1.94
N PHE A 145 38.63 -1.78 2.11
CA PHE A 145 37.49 -1.95 1.22
C PHE A 145 37.83 -1.57 -0.22
N ILE A 146 38.47 -0.42 -0.45
CA ILE A 146 38.87 0.02 -1.80
C ILE A 146 39.80 -1.01 -2.43
N LYS A 147 40.85 -1.45 -1.71
CA LYS A 147 41.81 -2.43 -2.22
C LYS A 147 41.12 -3.73 -2.64
N LYS A 148 40.25 -4.28 -1.79
CA LYS A 148 39.51 -5.52 -2.06
C LYS A 148 38.47 -5.35 -3.17
N SER A 149 37.78 -4.21 -3.20
CA SER A 149 36.80 -3.87 -4.24
C SER A 149 37.45 -3.79 -5.62
N VAL A 150 38.61 -3.13 -5.76
CA VAL A 150 39.37 -3.08 -7.02
C VAL A 150 39.80 -4.47 -7.47
N ALA A 151 40.29 -5.29 -6.54
CA ALA A 151 40.71 -6.66 -6.86
C ALA A 151 39.54 -7.51 -7.37
N LEU A 152 38.35 -7.38 -6.78
CA LEU A 152 37.16 -8.11 -7.21
C LEU A 152 36.61 -7.57 -8.55
N ALA A 153 36.61 -6.25 -8.76
CA ALA A 153 36.14 -5.63 -10.00
C ALA A 153 36.94 -6.10 -11.21
N LYS A 154 38.28 -6.19 -11.06
CA LYS A 154 39.18 -6.66 -12.13
C LYS A 154 39.01 -8.14 -12.47
N LYS A 155 38.47 -8.95 -11.55
CA LYS A 155 38.24 -10.39 -11.77
C LYS A 155 36.91 -10.69 -12.46
N ARG A 156 36.00 -9.72 -12.52
CA ARG A 156 34.66 -9.93 -13.08
C ARG A 156 34.74 -10.16 -14.59
N ILE A 157 34.17 -11.27 -15.04
CA ILE A 157 34.17 -11.68 -16.45
C ILE A 157 33.08 -10.91 -17.19
N VAL A 158 33.50 -10.03 -18.11
CA VAL A 158 32.61 -9.27 -18.98
C VAL A 158 32.71 -9.83 -20.39
N GLY A 159 31.59 -10.20 -20.99
CA GLY A 159 31.61 -10.92 -22.25
C GLY A 159 30.24 -11.20 -22.84
N ASP A 160 30.19 -12.18 -23.75
CA ASP A 160 28.96 -12.62 -24.40
C ASP A 160 27.96 -13.12 -23.33
N PRO A 161 26.75 -12.54 -23.24
CA PRO A 161 25.74 -13.00 -22.27
C PRO A 161 25.26 -14.43 -22.51
N PHE A 162 25.55 -15.06 -23.65
CA PHE A 162 25.26 -16.48 -23.89
C PHE A 162 26.36 -17.43 -23.39
N ASP A 163 27.54 -16.93 -23.02
CA ASP A 163 28.57 -17.73 -22.34
C ASP A 163 28.21 -17.88 -20.86
N ALA A 164 28.13 -19.13 -20.39
CA ALA A 164 27.78 -19.45 -19.00
C ALA A 164 28.79 -18.90 -17.96
N ASN A 165 30.01 -18.55 -18.38
CA ASN A 165 31.03 -17.97 -17.51
C ASN A 165 30.93 -16.43 -17.44
N THR A 166 30.16 -15.80 -18.31
CA THR A 166 29.98 -14.34 -18.30
C THR A 166 29.20 -13.89 -17.07
N GLN A 167 29.74 -12.93 -16.34
CA GLN A 167 29.11 -12.32 -15.18
C GLN A 167 28.47 -10.96 -15.51
N GLN A 168 28.89 -10.33 -16.60
CA GLN A 168 28.42 -9.01 -17.04
C GLN A 168 28.31 -8.93 -18.56
N GLY A 169 27.11 -8.59 -19.04
CA GLY A 169 26.85 -8.34 -20.45
C GLY A 169 27.10 -6.88 -20.89
N PRO A 170 26.66 -6.52 -22.11
CA PRO A 170 26.81 -5.17 -22.64
C PRO A 170 25.75 -4.21 -22.09
N GLN A 171 25.93 -2.92 -22.34
CA GLN A 171 24.88 -1.91 -22.22
C GLN A 171 23.85 -2.08 -23.34
N ILE A 172 22.61 -1.64 -23.10
CA ILE A 172 21.47 -1.91 -23.99
C ILE A 172 21.64 -1.33 -25.40
N ASN A 173 22.21 -0.13 -25.52
CA ASN A 173 22.41 0.56 -26.79
C ASN A 173 23.63 1.50 -26.74
N LYS A 174 23.93 2.11 -27.90
CA LYS A 174 25.07 3.03 -28.07
C LYS A 174 24.94 4.30 -27.21
N ASP A 175 23.74 4.84 -27.07
CA ASP A 175 23.51 6.10 -26.36
C ASP A 175 23.75 5.93 -24.87
N GLN A 176 23.24 4.84 -24.27
CA GLN A 176 23.50 4.50 -22.87
C GLN A 176 24.99 4.23 -22.65
N PHE A 177 25.63 3.50 -23.56
CA PHE A 177 27.07 3.26 -23.52
C PHE A 177 27.89 4.55 -23.50
N GLN A 178 27.59 5.50 -24.39
CA GLN A 178 28.27 6.79 -24.45
C GLN A 178 27.95 7.67 -23.23
N LYS A 179 26.71 7.67 -22.75
CA LYS A 179 26.30 8.38 -21.53
C LYS A 179 27.13 7.93 -20.33
N ILE A 180 27.32 6.62 -20.16
CA ILE A 180 28.11 6.08 -19.03
C ILE A 180 29.58 6.51 -19.14
N LEU A 181 30.20 6.38 -20.32
CA LEU A 181 31.58 6.82 -20.53
C LEU A 181 31.75 8.33 -20.26
N ASN A 182 30.75 9.14 -20.62
CA ASN A 182 30.75 10.57 -20.29
C ASN A 182 30.68 10.81 -18.77
N TYR A 183 29.89 10.04 -18.01
CA TYR A 183 29.90 10.13 -16.54
C TYR A 183 31.23 9.75 -15.93
N VAL A 184 31.93 8.75 -16.48
CA VAL A 184 33.29 8.41 -16.04
C VAL A 184 34.23 9.60 -16.23
N GLU A 185 34.20 10.26 -17.39
CA GLU A 185 35.02 11.45 -17.64
C GLU A 185 34.64 12.63 -16.74
N LEU A 186 33.35 12.82 -16.45
CA LEU A 186 32.91 13.83 -15.49
C LEU A 186 33.42 13.52 -14.07
N GLY A 187 33.44 12.26 -13.66
CA GLY A 187 34.00 11.82 -12.38
C GLY A 187 35.48 12.18 -12.25
N LYS A 188 36.28 11.84 -13.28
CA LYS A 188 37.72 12.19 -13.34
C LYS A 188 37.94 13.70 -13.25
N LYS A 189 37.19 14.48 -14.04
CA LYS A 189 37.29 15.96 -14.08
C LYS A 189 36.89 16.62 -12.76
N ALA A 190 35.96 16.03 -12.02
CA ALA A 190 35.53 16.51 -10.72
C ALA A 190 36.52 16.17 -9.59
N GLY A 191 37.59 15.42 -9.87
CA GLY A 191 38.61 15.07 -8.88
C GLY A 191 38.39 13.72 -8.17
N ALA A 192 37.38 12.94 -8.57
CA ALA A 192 37.26 11.57 -8.09
C ALA A 192 38.43 10.72 -8.62
N LYS A 193 38.95 9.81 -7.79
CA LYS A 193 40.04 8.94 -8.18
C LYS A 193 39.49 7.68 -8.85
N LEU A 194 39.81 7.49 -10.13
CA LEU A 194 39.49 6.26 -10.85
C LEU A 194 40.45 5.15 -10.42
N GLU A 195 39.97 4.19 -9.64
CA GLU A 195 40.80 3.09 -9.13
C GLU A 195 40.95 1.94 -10.14
N CYS A 196 39.90 1.67 -10.91
CA CYS A 196 39.93 0.73 -12.03
C CYS A 196 38.72 0.91 -12.97
N GLY A 197 38.81 0.33 -14.17
CA GLY A 197 37.75 0.35 -15.17
C GLY A 197 37.69 1.70 -15.89
N GLY A 198 36.47 2.18 -16.13
CA GLY A 198 36.23 3.48 -16.77
C GLY A 198 36.48 3.49 -18.28
N GLU A 199 36.54 2.31 -18.90
CA GLU A 199 36.88 2.14 -20.30
C GLU A 199 36.04 1.04 -20.96
N LYS A 200 35.97 1.11 -22.28
CA LYS A 200 35.39 0.04 -23.11
C LYS A 200 36.32 -1.17 -23.14
N ILE A 201 35.78 -2.36 -23.37
CA ILE A 201 36.60 -3.59 -23.46
C ILE A 201 37.14 -3.81 -24.86
N ASN A 202 36.27 -3.72 -25.86
CA ASN A 202 36.58 -4.03 -27.27
C ASN A 202 35.93 -3.00 -28.20
N ASP A 203 36.24 -3.07 -29.50
CA ASP A 203 35.62 -2.22 -30.53
C ASP A 203 34.24 -2.69 -30.98
N LYS A 204 33.87 -3.94 -30.66
CA LYS A 204 32.55 -4.51 -30.96
C LYS A 204 31.73 -4.67 -29.69
N GLY A 205 30.46 -4.28 -29.78
CA GLY A 205 29.51 -4.31 -28.66
C GLY A 205 29.68 -3.16 -27.68
N TYR A 206 28.72 -3.04 -26.76
CA TYR A 206 28.63 -1.93 -25.81
C TYR A 206 29.14 -2.34 -24.42
N PHE A 207 30.34 -2.88 -24.36
CA PHE A 207 30.92 -3.44 -23.12
C PHE A 207 31.76 -2.40 -22.37
N ILE A 208 31.42 -2.17 -21.11
CA ILE A 208 32.14 -1.27 -20.20
C ILE A 208 32.71 -2.09 -19.05
N LYS A 209 33.97 -1.85 -18.69
CA LYS A 209 34.59 -2.51 -17.53
C LYS A 209 33.91 -2.07 -16.22
N PRO A 210 33.77 -2.97 -15.22
CA PRO A 210 33.38 -2.59 -13.87
C PRO A 210 34.28 -1.46 -13.38
N THR A 211 33.66 -0.34 -13.01
CA THR A 211 34.35 0.90 -12.70
C THR A 211 34.21 1.21 -11.22
N VAL A 212 35.31 1.51 -10.55
CA VAL A 212 35.33 1.90 -9.13
C VAL A 212 35.99 3.26 -8.99
N PHE A 213 35.23 4.23 -8.49
CA PHE A 213 35.74 5.53 -8.07
C PHE A 213 35.87 5.59 -6.54
N SER A 214 37.02 6.05 -6.05
CA SER A 214 37.25 6.44 -4.67
C SER A 214 37.34 7.98 -4.57
N SER A 215 37.45 8.49 -3.35
CA SER A 215 37.51 9.94 -3.07
C SER A 215 36.35 10.72 -3.70
N VAL A 216 35.16 10.11 -3.77
CA VAL A 216 33.96 10.77 -4.28
C VAL A 216 33.36 11.67 -3.18
N THR A 217 33.04 12.91 -3.54
CA THR A 217 32.34 13.86 -2.67
C THR A 217 30.89 14.03 -3.12
N ASP A 218 30.02 14.47 -2.20
CA ASP A 218 28.57 14.50 -2.43
C ASP A 218 28.14 15.47 -3.54
N ASP A 219 28.89 16.53 -3.81
CA ASP A 219 28.60 17.53 -4.84
C ASP A 219 28.89 17.04 -6.28
N MET A 220 29.66 15.97 -6.44
CA MET A 220 30.01 15.45 -7.76
C MET A 220 28.77 14.92 -8.49
N LYS A 221 28.68 15.18 -9.80
CA LYS A 221 27.57 14.66 -10.64
C LYS A 221 27.41 13.14 -10.55
N ILE A 222 28.51 12.40 -10.49
CA ILE A 222 28.50 10.93 -10.34
C ILE A 222 27.90 10.48 -8.99
N ALA A 223 27.88 11.34 -7.97
CA ALA A 223 27.23 11.08 -6.69
C ALA A 223 25.75 11.52 -6.69
N ARG A 224 25.37 12.53 -7.48
CA ARG A 224 24.00 13.10 -7.50
C ARG A 224 23.07 12.47 -8.52
N GLU A 225 23.56 12.14 -9.70
CA GLU A 225 22.76 11.72 -10.84
C GLU A 225 22.78 10.20 -11.04
N GLU A 226 21.68 9.64 -11.56
CA GLU A 226 21.58 8.23 -11.91
C GLU A 226 22.35 7.95 -13.21
N ILE A 227 23.46 7.19 -13.07
CA ILE A 227 24.34 6.82 -14.19
C ILE A 227 23.72 5.66 -15.00
N PHE A 228 23.10 4.71 -14.29
CA PHE A 228 22.51 3.49 -14.85
C PHE A 228 23.51 2.64 -15.66
N GLY A 229 24.71 2.47 -15.10
CA GLY A 229 25.86 1.79 -15.71
C GLY A 229 26.90 1.39 -14.66
N PRO A 230 27.86 0.51 -15.00
CA PRO A 230 28.67 -0.25 -14.04
C PRO A 230 29.76 0.61 -13.38
N VAL A 231 29.33 1.59 -12.59
CA VAL A 231 30.16 2.61 -11.93
C VAL A 231 29.79 2.69 -10.45
N MET A 232 30.66 2.16 -9.60
CA MET A 232 30.58 2.26 -8.15
C MET A 232 31.25 3.57 -7.70
N CYS A 233 30.48 4.42 -6.98
CA CYS A 233 31.02 5.62 -6.35
C CYS A 233 31.20 5.36 -4.85
N VAL A 234 32.45 5.34 -4.37
CA VAL A 234 32.77 5.06 -2.97
C VAL A 234 33.07 6.36 -2.21
N LEU A 235 32.20 6.68 -1.26
CA LEU A 235 32.28 7.86 -0.40
C LEU A 235 32.74 7.43 1.00
N LYS A 236 33.64 8.21 1.60
CA LYS A 236 34.10 7.98 2.97
C LYS A 236 33.21 8.73 3.96
N PHE A 237 32.94 8.16 5.13
CA PHE A 237 32.26 8.82 6.25
C PHE A 237 32.92 8.48 7.59
N ASP A 238 32.70 9.30 8.62
CA ASP A 238 33.33 9.15 9.93
C ASP A 238 32.34 8.87 11.06
N SER A 239 31.10 9.36 10.95
CA SER A 239 30.07 9.12 11.97
C SER A 239 28.74 8.66 11.37
N TYR A 240 27.96 7.96 12.18
CA TYR A 240 26.66 7.44 11.75
C TYR A 240 25.68 8.57 11.42
N ASP A 241 25.54 9.57 12.29
CA ASP A 241 24.56 10.65 12.06
C ASP A 241 24.86 11.43 10.77
N GLU A 242 26.14 11.71 10.50
CA GLU A 242 26.61 12.35 9.27
C GLU A 242 26.27 11.51 8.02
N VAL A 243 26.51 10.19 8.05
CA VAL A 243 26.25 9.36 6.87
C VAL A 243 24.75 9.22 6.59
N ILE A 244 23.89 9.27 7.60
CA ILE A 244 22.44 9.28 7.41
C ILE A 244 21.99 10.56 6.69
N GLU A 245 22.48 11.71 7.12
CA GLU A 245 22.19 12.99 6.45
C GLU A 245 22.64 12.95 4.98
N ARG A 246 23.88 12.53 4.73
CA ARG A 246 24.45 12.44 3.37
C ARG A 246 23.76 11.39 2.50
N ALA A 247 23.37 10.25 3.07
CA ALA A 247 22.60 9.23 2.37
C ALA A 247 21.22 9.76 1.93
N ASN A 248 20.57 10.56 2.77
CA ASN A 248 19.29 11.21 2.47
C ASN A 248 19.42 12.45 1.57
N ALA A 249 20.61 13.04 1.43
CA ALA A 249 20.89 14.20 0.58
C ALA A 249 20.89 13.85 -0.92
N THR A 250 19.76 13.37 -1.42
CA THR A 250 19.50 13.08 -2.84
C THR A 250 18.03 13.32 -3.15
N ASN A 251 17.73 13.59 -4.43
CA ASN A 251 16.36 13.73 -4.93
C ASN A 251 15.62 12.38 -5.01
N PHE A 252 16.35 11.27 -4.90
CA PHE A 252 15.83 9.91 -5.01
C PHE A 252 15.56 9.27 -3.65
N GLY A 253 14.78 8.18 -3.64
CA GLY A 253 14.45 7.43 -2.43
C GLY A 253 13.87 6.06 -2.75
N LEU A 254 14.46 5.32 -3.68
CA LEU A 254 13.95 4.01 -4.07
C LEU A 254 14.30 2.93 -3.05
N VAL A 255 15.59 2.59 -2.94
CA VAL A 255 16.11 1.64 -1.95
C VAL A 255 17.34 2.16 -1.22
N ALA A 256 17.63 1.60 -0.05
CA ALA A 256 18.87 1.80 0.70
C ALA A 256 19.33 0.49 1.39
N GLY A 257 20.63 0.36 1.64
CA GLY A 257 21.19 -0.77 2.39
C GLY A 257 22.16 -0.35 3.49
N VAL A 258 22.30 -1.17 4.53
CA VAL A 258 23.34 -1.03 5.57
C VAL A 258 23.98 -2.38 5.89
N ILE A 259 25.30 -2.42 6.06
CA ILE A 259 26.06 -3.56 6.55
C ILE A 259 26.69 -3.19 7.90
N THR A 260 26.23 -3.84 8.97
CA THR A 260 26.63 -3.56 10.37
C THR A 260 26.31 -4.78 11.24
N LYS A 261 27.10 -5.01 12.30
CA LYS A 261 26.80 -6.02 13.34
C LYS A 261 26.03 -5.39 14.50
N ASP A 262 26.09 -4.08 14.65
CA ASP A 262 25.28 -3.32 15.62
C ASP A 262 23.79 -3.28 15.22
N LEU A 263 22.96 -3.97 16.01
CA LEU A 263 21.50 -4.02 15.83
C LEU A 263 20.83 -2.66 16.10
N THR A 264 21.33 -1.88 17.05
CA THR A 264 20.77 -0.56 17.38
C THR A 264 20.92 0.36 16.17
N ARG A 265 22.12 0.35 15.57
CA ARG A 265 22.41 1.08 14.34
C ARG A 265 21.54 0.63 13.17
N ALA A 266 21.37 -0.69 13.01
CA ALA A 266 20.50 -1.23 11.96
C ALA A 266 19.04 -0.76 12.11
N LEU A 267 18.49 -0.75 13.34
CA LEU A 267 17.13 -0.29 13.59
C LEU A 267 16.96 1.21 13.39
N LYS A 268 17.95 2.02 13.82
CA LYS A 268 17.99 3.46 13.51
C LYS A 268 17.97 3.71 12.01
N PHE A 269 18.79 2.97 11.26
CA PHE A 269 18.88 3.10 9.81
C PHE A 269 17.51 2.86 9.14
N VAL A 270 16.80 1.83 9.59
CA VAL A 270 15.45 1.52 9.07
C VAL A 270 14.46 2.66 9.32
N GLN A 271 14.59 3.41 10.42
CA GLN A 271 13.69 4.51 10.77
C GLN A 271 14.06 5.84 10.09
N GLU A 272 15.35 6.10 9.91
CA GLU A 272 15.86 7.42 9.50
C GLU A 272 16.06 7.55 7.98
N LEU A 273 16.22 6.44 7.25
CA LEU A 273 16.38 6.49 5.80
C LEU A 273 15.07 6.78 5.08
N GLN A 274 15.13 7.75 4.17
CA GLN A 274 14.01 8.15 3.33
C GLN A 274 14.01 7.36 2.02
N ALA A 275 13.78 6.05 2.11
CA ALA A 275 13.69 5.15 0.97
C ALA A 275 12.47 4.21 1.08
N GLY A 276 11.93 3.79 -0.06
CA GLY A 276 10.77 2.90 -0.09
C GLY A 276 11.05 1.44 0.26
N SER A 277 12.31 1.01 0.18
CA SER A 277 12.77 -0.27 0.73
C SER A 277 14.15 -0.11 1.37
N VAL A 278 14.33 -0.72 2.53
CA VAL A 278 15.59 -0.69 3.28
C VAL A 278 16.03 -2.11 3.59
N TRP A 279 17.32 -2.40 3.43
CA TRP A 279 17.87 -3.75 3.61
C TRP A 279 19.06 -3.74 4.56
N VAL A 280 19.05 -4.64 5.54
CA VAL A 280 20.09 -4.77 6.57
C VAL A 280 20.86 -6.06 6.32
N ASN A 281 22.19 -5.97 6.21
CA ASN A 281 23.10 -7.11 5.97
C ASN A 281 22.74 -7.95 4.73
N THR A 282 22.06 -7.33 3.76
CA THR A 282 21.69 -7.91 2.48
C THR A 282 21.40 -6.79 1.49
N TYR A 283 21.29 -7.12 0.21
CA TYR A 283 20.91 -6.18 -0.84
C TYR A 283 20.11 -6.88 -1.94
N ALA A 284 19.33 -6.11 -2.70
CA ALA A 284 18.41 -6.62 -3.72
C ALA A 284 17.41 -7.67 -3.19
N ALA A 285 17.03 -7.59 -1.92
CA ALA A 285 16.16 -8.55 -1.24
C ALA A 285 14.65 -8.32 -1.52
N MET A 286 14.30 -8.03 -2.77
CA MET A 286 12.90 -7.86 -3.19
C MET A 286 12.11 -9.18 -3.01
N LYS A 287 10.85 -9.06 -2.60
CA LYS A 287 9.91 -10.18 -2.43
C LYS A 287 8.57 -9.82 -3.05
N PHE A 288 7.93 -10.75 -3.74
CA PHE A 288 6.63 -10.50 -4.40
C PHE A 288 5.51 -10.12 -3.42
N GLN A 289 5.64 -10.51 -2.15
CA GLN A 289 4.69 -10.21 -1.09
C GLN A 289 4.90 -8.82 -0.47
N ALA A 290 6.09 -8.23 -0.63
CA ALA A 290 6.44 -6.94 -0.05
C ALA A 290 6.18 -5.82 -1.08
N PRO A 291 5.65 -4.66 -0.66
CA PRO A 291 5.49 -3.53 -1.55
C PRO A 291 6.84 -2.99 -2.03
N PHE A 292 6.88 -2.53 -3.27
CA PHE A 292 8.05 -1.92 -3.89
C PHE A 292 7.67 -0.60 -4.57
N GLY A 293 8.49 0.42 -4.42
CA GLY A 293 8.28 1.75 -4.99
C GLY A 293 8.95 2.82 -4.15
N GLY A 294 9.22 3.98 -4.75
CA GLY A 294 10.11 4.98 -4.14
C GLY A 294 9.44 6.02 -3.24
N PHE A 295 10.31 6.81 -2.62
CA PHE A 295 10.05 8.12 -2.01
C PHE A 295 10.60 9.22 -2.95
N LYS A 296 10.26 10.48 -2.67
CA LYS A 296 10.80 11.66 -3.39
C LYS A 296 10.59 11.53 -4.91
N GLN A 297 11.61 11.81 -5.72
CA GLN A 297 11.51 11.71 -7.18
C GLN A 297 11.66 10.28 -7.71
N SER A 298 11.89 9.27 -6.86
CA SER A 298 11.89 7.86 -7.29
C SER A 298 10.49 7.33 -7.61
N GLY A 299 9.45 8.14 -7.43
CA GLY A 299 8.12 7.88 -7.98
C GLY A 299 7.01 7.92 -6.96
N ILE A 300 5.82 7.46 -7.39
CA ILE A 300 4.55 7.58 -6.68
C ILE A 300 3.82 6.25 -6.76
N GLY A 301 3.31 5.79 -5.61
CA GLY A 301 2.60 4.52 -5.48
C GLY A 301 3.51 3.34 -5.18
N ARG A 302 2.93 2.14 -5.17
CA ARG A 302 3.63 0.87 -4.93
C ARG A 302 3.20 -0.15 -5.99
N GLU A 303 4.14 -1.00 -6.35
CA GLU A 303 3.94 -2.27 -7.03
C GLU A 303 4.22 -3.41 -6.04
N LEU A 304 3.91 -4.64 -6.43
CA LEU A 304 4.07 -5.84 -5.59
C LEU A 304 3.23 -5.84 -4.30
N GLY A 305 3.12 -7.02 -3.70
CA GLY A 305 2.31 -7.25 -2.51
C GLY A 305 0.86 -6.80 -2.69
N LYS A 306 0.19 -6.61 -1.55
CA LYS A 306 -1.19 -6.12 -1.54
C LYS A 306 -1.32 -4.67 -2.00
N TYR A 307 -0.35 -3.83 -1.64
CA TYR A 307 -0.33 -2.42 -2.01
C TYR A 307 -0.18 -2.21 -3.52
N GLY A 308 0.40 -3.17 -4.24
CA GLY A 308 0.47 -3.15 -5.70
C GLY A 308 -0.85 -3.48 -6.40
N LEU A 309 -1.83 -4.07 -5.70
CA LEU A 309 -3.17 -4.32 -6.22
C LEU A 309 -4.09 -3.10 -6.07
N GLU A 310 -3.94 -2.36 -4.95
CA GLU A 310 -4.76 -1.19 -4.61
C GLU A 310 -4.95 -0.18 -5.76
N PRO A 311 -3.92 0.16 -6.57
CA PRO A 311 -4.10 1.10 -7.66
C PRO A 311 -4.99 0.60 -8.80
N TYR A 312 -5.33 -0.70 -8.86
CA TYR A 312 -6.04 -1.35 -9.97
C TYR A 312 -7.52 -1.65 -9.66
N TYR A 313 -8.05 -1.14 -8.55
CA TYR A 313 -9.49 -1.21 -8.27
C TYR A 313 -10.01 0.07 -7.63
N GLU A 314 -11.33 0.25 -7.66
CA GLU A 314 -12.01 1.36 -7.00
C GLU A 314 -12.74 0.88 -5.75
N ILE A 315 -12.67 1.68 -4.69
CA ILE A 315 -13.42 1.43 -3.46
C ILE A 315 -14.75 2.15 -3.58
N THR A 316 -15.83 1.40 -3.76
CA THR A 316 -17.19 1.94 -3.72
C THR A 316 -17.77 1.80 -2.32
N THR A 317 -18.10 2.93 -1.69
CA THR A 317 -18.90 2.94 -0.46
C THR A 317 -20.37 2.97 -0.83
N MET A 318 -21.11 1.91 -0.50
CA MET A 318 -22.56 1.86 -0.64
C MET A 318 -23.20 2.00 0.75
N VAL A 319 -24.01 3.04 0.93
CA VAL A 319 -24.87 3.17 2.09
C VAL A 319 -26.29 2.86 1.63
N LEU A 320 -26.79 1.70 2.06
CA LEU A 320 -28.17 1.33 1.85
C LEU A 320 -28.97 1.72 3.09
N HIS A 321 -29.72 2.81 2.96
CA HIS A 321 -30.65 3.25 4.00
C HIS A 321 -31.97 2.50 3.81
N LEU A 322 -32.19 1.45 4.60
CA LEU A 322 -33.35 0.56 4.47
C LEU A 322 -34.65 1.18 4.99
N TYR A 323 -34.55 2.22 5.82
CA TYR A 323 -35.65 3.01 6.34
C TYR A 323 -35.14 4.42 6.57
N ILE A 324 -35.93 5.44 6.23
CA ILE A 324 -35.66 6.79 6.71
C ILE A 324 -36.06 6.82 8.19
N ASP A 325 -35.08 6.70 9.10
CA ASP A 325 -35.35 6.90 10.52
C ASP A 325 -35.38 8.39 10.86
N TRP A 326 -36.55 9.03 10.69
CA TRP A 326 -36.78 10.32 11.32
C TRP A 326 -37.24 10.18 12.77
N LEU A 327 -37.69 8.98 13.17
CA LEU A 327 -38.44 8.69 14.40
C LEU A 327 -38.36 7.17 14.64
N SER A 328 -37.49 6.72 15.56
CA SER A 328 -37.36 5.31 15.93
C SER A 328 -38.56 4.87 16.76
N GLN A 329 -39.68 4.67 16.08
CA GLN A 329 -40.96 4.47 16.73
C GLN A 329 -41.79 3.42 16.09
N PRO A 330 -42.32 2.44 16.84
CA PRO A 330 -41.96 2.07 18.18
C PRO A 330 -40.54 1.55 18.33
N CYS A 331 -39.88 2.12 19.33
CA CYS A 331 -38.65 1.59 19.87
C CYS A 331 -38.88 0.14 20.34
N ARG A 332 -37.80 -0.66 20.35
CA ARG A 332 -37.76 -2.04 20.84
C ARG A 332 -38.47 -2.23 22.20
N ALA A 333 -38.56 -1.18 23.02
CA ALA A 333 -39.27 -1.19 24.29
C ALA A 333 -40.78 -1.47 24.16
N VAL A 334 -41.46 -0.99 23.11
CA VAL A 334 -42.88 -1.31 22.88
C VAL A 334 -43.05 -2.77 22.50
N ALA A 335 -42.18 -3.30 21.64
CA ALA A 335 -42.21 -4.73 21.30
C ALA A 335 -41.97 -5.61 22.54
N ILE A 336 -41.00 -5.25 23.39
CA ILE A 336 -40.74 -5.93 24.66
C ILE A 336 -41.96 -5.82 25.59
N LEU A 337 -42.55 -4.64 25.74
CA LEU A 337 -43.76 -4.41 26.53
C LEU A 337 -44.91 -5.33 26.09
N LEU A 338 -45.17 -5.40 24.78
CA LEU A 338 -46.21 -6.26 24.21
C LEU A 338 -45.93 -7.75 24.48
N MET A 339 -44.68 -8.19 24.27
CA MET A 339 -44.27 -9.58 24.48
C MET A 339 -44.31 -9.99 25.96
N GLU A 340 -43.73 -9.20 26.87
CA GLU A 340 -43.66 -9.53 28.30
C GLU A 340 -45.03 -9.52 28.97
N ASN A 341 -45.98 -8.73 28.44
CA ASN A 341 -47.34 -8.63 28.98
C ASN A 341 -48.36 -9.46 28.19
N ASN A 342 -47.91 -10.35 27.28
CA ASN A 342 -48.76 -11.20 26.45
C ASN A 342 -49.90 -10.45 25.74
N ILE A 343 -49.60 -9.24 25.27
CA ILE A 343 -50.56 -8.42 24.53
C ILE A 343 -50.54 -8.89 23.08
N GLU A 344 -51.72 -9.23 22.56
CA GLU A 344 -51.87 -9.72 21.19
C GLU A 344 -51.33 -8.68 20.18
N HIS A 345 -50.43 -9.13 19.30
CA HIS A 345 -49.82 -8.31 18.26
C HIS A 345 -49.45 -9.19 17.06
N GLN A 346 -49.43 -8.60 15.87
CA GLN A 346 -48.96 -9.25 14.66
C GLN A 346 -47.55 -8.74 14.30
N VAL A 347 -46.65 -9.68 14.01
CA VAL A 347 -45.30 -9.38 13.51
C VAL A 347 -45.27 -9.69 12.02
N HIS A 348 -45.00 -8.68 11.19
CA HIS A 348 -44.81 -8.86 9.76
C HIS A 348 -43.31 -8.94 9.45
N GLU A 349 -42.85 -10.10 9.00
CA GLU A 349 -41.50 -10.26 8.45
C GLU A 349 -41.48 -9.86 6.97
N ILE A 350 -40.58 -8.96 6.59
CA ILE A 350 -40.49 -8.43 5.23
C ILE A 350 -39.07 -8.57 4.69
N SER A 351 -38.93 -9.16 3.52
CA SER A 351 -37.67 -9.31 2.81
C SER A 351 -37.42 -8.14 1.86
N ILE A 352 -36.51 -7.27 2.25
CA ILE A 352 -36.15 -6.09 1.45
C ILE A 352 -35.46 -6.49 0.14
N MET A 353 -34.64 -7.53 0.17
CA MET A 353 -33.93 -8.05 -1.01
C MET A 353 -34.86 -8.61 -2.09
N LYS A 354 -36.08 -9.00 -1.72
CA LYS A 354 -37.11 -9.49 -2.65
C LYS A 354 -38.05 -8.39 -3.12
N GLY A 355 -37.86 -7.14 -2.68
CA GLY A 355 -38.72 -6.02 -3.03
C GLY A 355 -40.09 -6.02 -2.34
N GLU A 356 -40.26 -6.79 -1.25
CA GLU A 356 -41.55 -6.95 -0.57
C GLU A 356 -42.05 -5.64 0.07
N THR A 357 -41.17 -4.65 0.29
CA THR A 357 -41.54 -3.28 0.69
C THR A 357 -42.31 -2.50 -0.39
N GLN A 358 -42.39 -3.01 -1.61
CA GLN A 358 -43.24 -2.44 -2.67
C GLN A 358 -44.59 -3.14 -2.81
N SER A 359 -44.80 -4.24 -2.08
CA SER A 359 -46.04 -5.02 -2.13
C SER A 359 -47.26 -4.22 -1.65
N ALA A 360 -48.42 -4.57 -2.18
CA ALA A 360 -49.69 -3.98 -1.72
C ALA A 360 -49.95 -4.28 -0.24
N GLU A 361 -49.57 -5.48 0.22
CA GLU A 361 -49.67 -5.92 1.61
C GLU A 361 -48.81 -5.06 2.54
N TYR A 362 -47.55 -4.79 2.19
CA TYR A 362 -46.69 -3.89 2.97
C TYR A 362 -47.24 -2.46 3.02
N LYS A 363 -47.76 -1.94 1.89
CA LYS A 363 -48.40 -0.62 1.86
C LYS A 363 -49.68 -0.55 2.70
N GLN A 364 -50.39 -1.66 2.87
CA GLN A 364 -51.58 -1.74 3.70
C GLN A 364 -51.25 -1.66 5.19
N VAL A 365 -50.17 -2.32 5.64
CA VAL A 365 -49.71 -2.28 7.04
C VAL A 365 -48.81 -1.08 7.36
N ASN A 366 -48.32 -0.37 6.34
CA ASN A 366 -47.55 0.86 6.45
C ASN A 366 -48.08 1.95 5.48
N PRO A 367 -49.32 2.41 5.65
CA PRO A 367 -49.98 3.32 4.70
C PRO A 367 -49.33 4.71 4.64
N ALA A 368 -48.63 5.11 5.70
CA ALA A 368 -47.95 6.40 5.79
C ALA A 368 -46.46 6.35 5.39
N GLY A 369 -45.91 5.16 5.08
CA GLY A 369 -44.47 4.99 4.85
C GLY A 369 -43.61 5.25 6.10
N LYS A 370 -44.20 5.24 7.30
CA LYS A 370 -43.60 5.56 8.58
C LYS A 370 -43.98 4.45 9.55
N VAL A 371 -43.02 3.63 9.96
CA VAL A 371 -43.26 2.45 10.78
C VAL A 371 -42.55 2.60 12.11
N PRO A 372 -43.10 1.98 13.17
CA PRO A 372 -44.54 1.61 13.39
C PRO A 372 -45.49 2.66 14.07
N SER A 373 -46.80 2.36 14.09
CA SER A 373 -47.89 3.13 14.74
C SER A 373 -48.96 2.21 15.35
N ILE A 374 -49.67 2.63 16.40
CA ILE A 374 -50.90 1.98 16.91
C ILE A 374 -52.13 2.56 16.23
N VAL A 375 -53.11 1.69 15.96
CA VAL A 375 -54.47 2.04 15.56
C VAL A 375 -55.44 1.44 16.58
N ASP A 376 -56.29 2.26 17.16
CA ASP A 376 -57.39 1.85 18.05
C ASP A 376 -58.65 2.61 17.64
N ASP A 377 -59.55 1.94 16.92
CA ASP A 377 -60.68 2.55 16.19
C ASP A 377 -60.25 3.79 15.37
N ASP A 378 -60.75 4.98 15.72
CA ASP A 378 -60.47 6.26 15.05
C ASP A 378 -59.17 6.94 15.55
N PHE A 379 -58.44 6.30 16.48
CA PHE A 379 -57.30 6.88 17.18
C PHE A 379 -55.97 6.29 16.71
N HIS A 380 -55.08 7.17 16.24
CA HIS A 380 -53.77 6.79 15.69
C HIS A 380 -52.63 7.39 16.50
N LEU A 381 -51.70 6.56 16.96
CA LEU A 381 -50.50 6.98 17.67
C LEU A 381 -49.24 6.52 16.94
N GLY A 382 -48.36 7.46 16.57
CA GLY A 382 -47.06 7.14 16.00
C GLY A 382 -45.91 7.13 17.01
N GLU A 383 -46.06 7.81 18.15
CA GLU A 383 -44.95 8.12 19.06
C GLU A 383 -44.70 7.04 20.11
N SER A 384 -43.48 6.50 20.21
CA SER A 384 -43.11 5.38 21.11
C SER A 384 -43.53 5.57 22.57
N HIS A 385 -43.24 6.74 23.16
CA HIS A 385 -43.61 7.00 24.56
C HIS A 385 -45.12 7.06 24.73
N THR A 386 -45.81 7.65 23.76
CA THR A 386 -47.25 7.84 23.74
C THR A 386 -47.95 6.50 23.57
N ILE A 387 -47.41 5.64 22.70
CA ILE A 387 -47.80 4.24 22.50
C ILE A 387 -47.63 3.45 23.81
N MET A 388 -46.43 3.48 24.43
CA MET A 388 -46.19 2.77 25.70
C MET A 388 -47.15 3.25 26.80
N ARG A 389 -47.31 4.57 26.93
CA ARG A 389 -48.21 5.16 27.93
C ARG A 389 -49.65 4.72 27.70
N TYR A 390 -50.10 4.75 26.44
CA TYR A 390 -51.44 4.34 26.06
C TYR A 390 -51.68 2.86 26.40
N ILE A 391 -50.76 1.98 26.02
CA ILE A 391 -50.85 0.55 26.33
C ILE A 391 -50.82 0.30 27.84
N CYS A 392 -49.87 0.90 28.58
CA CYS A 392 -49.77 0.70 30.02
C CYS A 392 -51.02 1.15 30.76
N ALA A 393 -51.58 2.30 30.39
CA ALA A 393 -52.81 2.82 30.98
C ALA A 393 -54.05 2.00 30.61
N SER A 394 -54.23 1.69 29.32
CA SER A 394 -55.41 0.96 28.82
C SER A 394 -55.46 -0.50 29.30
N ARG A 395 -54.30 -1.15 29.42
CA ARG A 395 -54.18 -2.57 29.81
C ARG A 395 -53.85 -2.78 31.30
N LYS A 396 -53.76 -1.71 32.09
CA LYS A 396 -53.43 -1.75 33.53
C LYS A 396 -52.13 -2.52 33.82
N ILE A 397 -51.12 -2.30 32.98
CA ILE A 397 -49.80 -2.93 33.10
C ILE A 397 -49.09 -2.40 34.36
N PRO A 398 -48.29 -3.23 35.06
CA PRO A 398 -47.61 -2.80 36.28
C PRO A 398 -46.80 -1.51 36.14
N ASP A 399 -46.81 -0.70 37.20
CA ASP A 399 -46.20 0.63 37.27
C ASP A 399 -44.70 0.66 36.96
N HIS A 400 -43.95 -0.45 36.95
CA HIS A 400 -42.51 -0.41 36.68
C HIS A 400 -42.15 -0.13 35.21
N TYR A 401 -43.05 -0.42 34.25
CA TYR A 401 -42.88 0.01 32.85
C TYR A 401 -43.23 1.48 32.65
N PHE A 402 -44.18 1.99 33.45
CA PHE A 402 -44.57 3.40 33.44
C PHE A 402 -44.85 3.92 34.87
N PRO A 403 -43.80 4.28 35.65
CA PRO A 403 -43.96 4.72 37.04
C PRO A 403 -44.77 6.00 37.22
N ASN A 404 -45.57 6.03 38.29
CA ASN A 404 -46.27 7.23 38.77
C ASN A 404 -45.33 8.20 39.54
N ASP A 405 -44.21 7.69 40.09
CA ASP A 405 -43.19 8.53 40.72
C ASP A 405 -42.46 9.38 39.68
N ILE A 406 -42.42 10.70 39.90
CA ILE A 406 -41.91 11.66 38.92
C ILE A 406 -40.42 11.49 38.60
N LYS A 407 -39.60 11.03 39.56
CA LYS A 407 -38.15 10.85 39.35
C LYS A 407 -37.85 9.55 38.61
N GLN A 408 -38.57 8.48 38.93
CA GLN A 408 -38.49 7.23 38.19
C GLN A 408 -39.04 7.39 36.78
N ARG A 409 -40.15 8.12 36.63
CA ARG A 409 -40.72 8.52 35.34
C ARG A 409 -39.71 9.23 34.46
N ALA A 410 -39.09 10.31 34.97
CA ALA A 410 -38.09 11.08 34.23
C ALA A 410 -36.86 10.23 33.81
N ARG A 411 -36.47 9.23 34.61
CA ARG A 411 -35.39 8.30 34.24
C ARG A 411 -35.78 7.37 33.09
N VAL A 412 -37.00 6.81 33.11
CA VAL A 412 -37.50 5.97 32.01
C VAL A 412 -37.58 6.81 30.72
N ASP A 413 -38.11 8.03 30.82
CA ASP A 413 -38.25 8.94 29.68
C ASP A 413 -36.86 9.33 29.11
N TYR A 414 -35.87 9.61 29.98
CA TYR A 414 -34.49 9.87 29.55
C TYR A 414 -33.85 8.68 28.82
N TRP A 415 -34.08 7.44 29.29
CA TRP A 415 -33.54 6.24 28.64
C TRP A 415 -34.20 5.95 27.29
N LEU A 416 -35.50 6.17 27.18
CA LEU A 416 -36.23 6.04 25.92
C LEU A 416 -35.79 7.10 24.90
N ASP A 417 -35.49 8.33 25.34
CA ASP A 417 -34.92 9.40 24.51
C ASP A 417 -33.44 9.16 24.14
N TRP A 418 -32.64 8.60 25.06
CA TRP A 418 -31.25 8.20 24.79
C TRP A 418 -31.13 7.09 23.73
N HIS A 419 -32.07 6.13 23.74
CA HIS A 419 -32.21 5.12 22.69
C HIS A 419 -32.61 5.74 21.34
N HIS A 420 -33.41 6.80 21.35
CA HIS A 420 -33.80 7.55 20.16
C HIS A 420 -32.64 8.34 19.53
N MET A 421 -31.70 8.86 20.35
CA MET A 421 -30.57 9.65 19.86
C MET A 421 -29.34 8.85 19.37
N ASN A 422 -29.02 7.69 19.96
CA ASN A 422 -27.81 6.93 19.59
C ASN A 422 -27.87 6.20 18.24
N LEU A 423 -29.03 6.17 17.58
CA LEU A 423 -29.15 5.73 16.19
C LEU A 423 -28.65 6.79 15.17
N ARG A 424 -28.41 8.03 15.61
CA ARG A 424 -27.96 9.13 14.71
C ARG A 424 -26.45 9.19 14.48
N HIS A 425 -25.64 8.45 15.24
CA HIS A 425 -24.18 8.47 15.10
C HIS A 425 -23.62 7.04 15.10
N GLY A 426 -23.47 6.46 13.90
CA GLY A 426 -22.53 5.35 13.71
C GLY A 426 -23.06 4.20 12.87
N SER A 427 -22.90 4.30 11.55
CA SER A 427 -22.64 3.11 10.72
C SER A 427 -21.80 3.47 9.50
N VAL A 428 -20.57 3.95 9.76
CA VAL A 428 -19.48 3.79 8.79
C VAL A 428 -18.84 2.43 9.06
N ARG A 429 -19.22 1.41 8.29
CA ARG A 429 -18.39 0.21 8.14
C ARG A 429 -17.75 0.26 6.76
N LEU A 430 -16.42 0.42 6.75
CA LEU A 430 -15.60 0.11 5.59
C LEU A 430 -15.97 -1.28 5.06
N ILE A 431 -16.38 -1.36 3.80
CA ILE A 431 -16.58 -2.63 3.12
C ILE A 431 -15.18 -3.20 2.81
N ARG A 432 -14.59 -3.93 3.77
CA ARG A 432 -13.97 -5.21 3.42
C ARG A 432 -15.05 -6.26 3.60
N ALA A 433 -15.57 -6.73 2.49
CA ALA A 433 -16.47 -7.87 2.43
C ALA A 433 -15.72 -9.14 2.86
N ASN A 434 -15.58 -9.36 4.16
CA ASN A 434 -15.84 -10.69 4.68
C ASN A 434 -17.36 -10.78 4.79
N ILE A 435 -18.00 -11.19 3.70
CA ILE A 435 -19.37 -11.66 3.77
C ILE A 435 -19.28 -12.94 4.59
N PHE A 436 -19.72 -12.90 5.84
CA PHE A 436 -20.12 -14.13 6.51
C PHE A 436 -21.39 -14.62 5.82
N ALA A 437 -21.20 -15.34 4.72
CA ALA A 437 -22.20 -16.25 4.21
C ALA A 437 -22.18 -17.45 5.16
N PRO A 438 -23.31 -17.84 5.78
CA PRO A 438 -23.35 -19.09 6.50
C PRO A 438 -23.33 -20.23 5.47
N ILE A 439 -22.13 -20.71 5.15
CA ILE A 439 -21.93 -22.13 4.81
C ILE A 439 -20.73 -22.61 5.61
N ARG A 440 -21.01 -23.10 6.82
CA ARG A 440 -20.30 -24.23 7.45
C ARG A 440 -21.11 -24.68 8.66
N LYS A 441 -21.59 -25.92 8.65
CA LYS A 441 -21.99 -26.61 9.87
C LYS A 441 -20.72 -26.84 10.67
N TYR A 442 -20.52 -26.07 11.73
CA TYR A 442 -19.57 -26.44 12.78
C TYR A 442 -20.20 -27.59 13.59
N SER A 443 -19.37 -28.53 14.03
CA SER A 443 -19.83 -29.50 15.02
C SER A 443 -20.13 -28.75 16.33
N GLN A 444 -21.02 -29.30 17.15
CA GLN A 444 -21.35 -28.71 18.45
C GLN A 444 -20.10 -28.49 19.31
N GLN A 445 -19.11 -29.38 19.19
CA GLN A 445 -17.82 -29.27 19.85
C GLN A 445 -17.04 -28.00 19.45
N THR A 446 -16.97 -27.68 18.15
CA THR A 446 -16.28 -26.46 17.69
C THR A 446 -17.02 -25.20 18.12
N ILE A 447 -18.37 -25.25 18.20
CA ILE A 447 -19.17 -24.14 18.73
C ILE A 447 -18.89 -23.91 20.21
N ASP A 448 -18.75 -24.98 20.98
CA ASP A 448 -18.51 -24.91 22.42
C ASP A 448 -17.07 -24.47 22.75
N GLU A 449 -16.08 -24.87 21.95
CA GLU A 449 -14.69 -24.40 22.04
C GLU A 449 -14.57 -22.90 21.75
N LEU A 450 -15.20 -22.42 20.67
CA LEU A 450 -15.23 -20.99 20.32
C LEU A 450 -15.99 -20.15 21.36
N ARG A 451 -17.05 -20.70 21.97
CA ARG A 451 -17.76 -20.05 23.08
C ARG A 451 -16.90 -19.91 24.32
N LYS A 452 -16.11 -20.95 24.62
CA LYS A 452 -15.21 -20.95 25.77
C LYS A 452 -14.10 -19.92 25.59
N GLU A 453 -13.47 -19.90 24.42
CA GLU A 453 -12.42 -18.92 24.08
C GLU A 453 -12.97 -17.47 24.10
N GLY A 454 -14.17 -17.25 23.56
CA GLY A 454 -14.84 -15.95 23.61
C GLY A 454 -15.18 -15.49 25.04
N ASN A 455 -15.61 -16.40 25.91
CA ASN A 455 -15.89 -16.10 27.31
C ASN A 455 -14.63 -15.81 28.12
N ASP A 456 -13.52 -16.48 27.84
CA ASP A 456 -12.24 -16.26 28.52
C ASP A 456 -11.63 -14.89 28.13
N VAL A 457 -11.75 -14.49 26.86
CA VAL A 457 -11.36 -13.15 26.38
C VAL A 457 -12.25 -12.05 26.99
N LEU A 458 -13.56 -12.30 27.10
CA LEU A 458 -14.50 -11.35 27.70
C LEU A 458 -14.21 -11.17 29.19
N LYS A 459 -13.95 -12.26 29.93
CA LYS A 459 -13.57 -12.20 31.34
C LYS A 459 -12.24 -11.48 31.54
N SER A 460 -11.22 -11.76 30.72
CA SER A 460 -9.94 -11.05 30.76
C SER A 460 -10.12 -9.55 30.53
N SER A 461 -10.97 -9.17 29.57
CA SER A 461 -11.25 -7.76 29.25
C SER A 461 -12.03 -7.05 30.36
N LEU A 462 -13.00 -7.74 30.98
CA LEU A 462 -13.77 -7.21 32.12
C LEU A 462 -12.90 -7.06 33.37
N SER A 463 -12.04 -8.04 33.67
CA SER A 463 -11.08 -7.93 34.78
C SER A 463 -10.05 -6.82 34.56
N PHE A 464 -9.60 -6.60 33.32
CA PHE A 464 -8.75 -5.45 32.97
C PHE A 464 -9.49 -4.12 33.16
N MET A 465 -10.75 -4.03 32.73
CA MET A 465 -11.56 -2.83 32.95
C MET A 465 -11.84 -2.57 34.44
N GLU A 466 -12.13 -3.60 35.23
CA GLU A 466 -12.29 -3.47 36.69
C GLU A 466 -10.98 -3.06 37.39
N GLU A 467 -9.83 -3.57 36.94
CA GLU A 467 -8.51 -3.17 37.46
C GLU A 467 -8.20 -1.70 37.12
N VAL A 468 -8.60 -1.22 35.94
CA VAL A 468 -8.44 0.17 35.50
C VAL A 468 -9.40 1.10 36.24
N LEU A 469 -10.65 0.68 36.45
CA LEU A 469 -11.70 1.48 37.10
C LEU A 469 -11.58 1.53 38.63
N SER A 470 -10.99 0.51 39.26
CA SER A 470 -10.80 0.47 40.73
C SER A 470 -9.65 1.34 41.25
N LYS A 471 -8.74 1.81 40.38
CA LYS A 471 -7.56 2.61 40.75
C LYS A 471 -7.84 4.13 40.90
N ASN A 472 -9.10 4.58 40.80
CA ASN A 472 -9.61 5.90 41.21
C ASN A 472 -8.70 7.12 40.93
N ASN A 473 -8.08 7.16 39.75
CA ASN A 473 -7.30 8.31 39.30
C ASN A 473 -7.42 8.44 37.77
N TYR A 474 -8.25 9.38 37.28
CA TYR A 474 -7.80 10.70 36.81
C TYR A 474 -8.88 11.48 36.00
N ILE A 475 -9.01 12.76 36.37
CA ILE A 475 -9.00 14.01 35.60
C ILE A 475 -9.86 14.12 34.32
N ALA A 476 -10.86 14.99 34.43
CA ALA A 476 -11.49 15.69 33.30
C ALA A 476 -10.66 16.92 32.90
N GLY A 477 -10.41 17.09 31.61
CA GLY A 477 -9.76 18.26 31.01
C GLY A 477 -10.16 18.38 29.54
N GLY A 478 -10.67 19.56 29.17
CA GLY A 478 -11.35 19.84 27.91
C GLY A 478 -10.45 20.13 26.71
N ASN A 479 -11.13 20.45 25.60
CA ASN A 479 -10.60 20.86 24.30
C ASN A 479 -9.45 21.90 24.38
N GLN A 480 -8.38 21.69 23.61
CA GLN A 480 -7.92 22.59 22.52
C GLN A 480 -6.67 22.04 21.80
N PHE A 481 -6.69 22.13 20.47
CA PHE A 481 -5.60 22.14 19.46
C PHE A 481 -4.28 21.39 19.73
N SER A 482 -4.07 20.30 18.98
CA SER A 482 -3.05 20.18 17.90
C SER A 482 -3.25 18.87 17.16
#